data_AF-A0A371M687-F1
#
_entry.id   AF-A0A371M687-F1
#
_cell.length_a   1.000
_cell.length_b   1.000
_cell.length_c   1.000
_cell.angle_alpha   90.00
_cell.angle_beta   90.00
_cell.angle_gamma   90.00
#
_symmetry.space_group_name_H-M   'P 1'
#
loop_
_entity.id
_entity.type
_entity.pdbx_description
1 polymer ?
#
loop_
_entity_poly.entity_id
_entity_poly.type
_entity_poly.pdbx_seq_one_letter_code
_entity_poly.pdbx_strand_id
1 'polypeptide(L)'
;DHVAGVIEDRLSNPGEIHEDAPEIALKVPVVVEHGPSTVARVTRAMCRAKDLDATRDAIRLFSGFARTPYDVAHAIGRVLSQEATPREIRSSEVRLSLASLPSKRLLEDATPTVRAMISTLLATNLSLSKTELAEKAGISTQSVRNHLPTLVAMGVVDET
;
A
#
# COMPACT_ATOMS: atom_id res chain seq x y z
N ASP A 1 -7.91 -8.02 -23.09
CA ASP A 1 -9.03 -8.65 -22.37
C ASP A 1 -9.14 -10.17 -22.53
N HIS A 2 -9.09 -10.75 -23.73
CA HIS A 2 -9.20 -12.22 -23.89
C HIS A 2 -8.07 -13.01 -23.21
N VAL A 3 -6.82 -12.56 -23.33
CA VAL A 3 -5.64 -13.24 -22.74
C VAL A 3 -5.66 -13.23 -21.22
N ALA A 4 -6.11 -12.14 -20.60
CA ALA A 4 -6.19 -12.03 -19.14
C ALA A 4 -7.22 -13.02 -18.56
N GLY A 5 -8.40 -13.14 -19.21
CA GLY A 5 -9.41 -14.10 -18.81
C GLY A 5 -8.97 -15.56 -18.97
N VAL A 6 -8.24 -15.88 -20.04
CA VAL A 6 -7.67 -17.24 -20.25
C VAL A 6 -6.62 -17.58 -19.20
N ILE A 7 -5.78 -16.61 -18.81
CA ILE A 7 -4.77 -16.83 -17.77
C ILE A 7 -5.44 -17.00 -16.39
N GLU A 8 -6.43 -16.17 -16.07
CA GLU A 8 -7.14 -16.23 -14.78
C GLU A 8 -7.92 -17.54 -14.61
N ASP A 9 -8.58 -18.02 -15.68
CA ASP A 9 -9.25 -19.33 -15.71
C ASP A 9 -8.26 -20.48 -15.53
N ARG A 10 -7.12 -20.45 -16.24
CA ARG A 10 -6.08 -21.50 -16.14
C ARG A 10 -5.34 -21.52 -14.80
N LEU A 11 -5.21 -20.38 -14.12
CA LEU A 11 -4.64 -20.31 -12.78
C LEU A 11 -5.63 -20.75 -11.70
N SER A 12 -6.92 -20.48 -11.90
CA SER A 12 -7.99 -20.84 -10.95
C SER A 12 -8.43 -22.30 -11.09
N ASN A 13 -8.37 -22.85 -12.32
CA ASN A 13 -8.61 -24.24 -12.66
C ASN A 13 -7.35 -24.81 -13.34
N PRO A 14 -6.30 -25.13 -12.55
CA PRO A 14 -5.12 -25.77 -13.10
C PRO A 14 -5.52 -27.09 -13.76
N GLY A 15 -5.27 -27.20 -15.06
CA GLY A 15 -5.44 -28.44 -15.80
C GLY A 15 -4.46 -29.51 -15.32
N GLU A 16 -4.68 -30.75 -15.75
CA GLU A 16 -3.70 -31.81 -15.49
C GLU A 16 -2.33 -31.44 -16.06
N ILE A 17 -1.31 -31.67 -15.26
CA ILE A 17 0.09 -31.49 -15.65
C ILE A 17 0.35 -32.45 -16.81
N HIS A 18 0.78 -31.92 -17.96
CA HIS A 18 1.13 -32.73 -19.12
C HIS A 18 2.26 -33.71 -18.77
N GLU A 19 2.22 -34.95 -19.28
CA GLU A 19 3.21 -35.99 -18.93
C GLU A 19 4.65 -35.58 -19.26
N ASP A 20 4.85 -34.84 -20.35
CA ASP A 20 6.16 -34.29 -20.74
C ASP A 20 6.52 -32.96 -20.04
N ALA A 21 5.71 -32.46 -19.11
CA ALA A 21 6.02 -31.22 -18.42
C ALA A 21 7.26 -31.43 -17.53
N PRO A 22 8.33 -30.62 -17.70
CA PRO A 22 9.51 -30.76 -16.86
C PRO A 22 9.14 -30.42 -15.40
N GLU A 23 9.74 -31.12 -14.44
CA GLU A 23 9.62 -30.77 -13.02
C GLU A 23 10.36 -29.45 -12.78
N ILE A 24 9.65 -28.32 -12.89
CA ILE A 24 10.24 -27.01 -12.60
C ILE A 24 10.25 -26.83 -11.08
N ALA A 25 11.30 -27.32 -10.42
CA ALA A 25 11.56 -27.05 -9.01
C ALA A 25 12.01 -25.59 -8.82
N LEU A 26 11.07 -24.64 -8.89
CA LEU A 26 11.33 -23.24 -8.52
C LEU A 26 11.47 -23.13 -7.01
N LYS A 27 12.72 -23.10 -6.52
CA LYS A 27 13.01 -22.68 -5.15
C LYS A 27 12.73 -21.19 -5.03
N VAL A 28 11.51 -20.83 -4.64
CA VAL A 28 11.16 -19.46 -4.29
C VAL A 28 11.37 -19.30 -2.78
N PRO A 29 12.48 -18.68 -2.31
CA PRO A 29 12.66 -18.44 -0.90
C PRO A 29 11.57 -17.48 -0.40
N VAL A 30 10.73 -17.95 0.52
CA VAL A 30 9.78 -17.08 1.21
C VAL A 30 10.55 -16.30 2.26
N VAL A 31 10.85 -15.05 1.94
CA VAL A 31 11.53 -14.13 2.86
C VAL A 31 10.46 -13.45 3.73
N VAL A 32 10.45 -13.80 5.01
CA VAL A 32 9.49 -13.24 5.99
C VAL A 32 9.96 -11.90 6.57
N GLU A 33 11.28 -11.69 6.67
CA GLU A 33 11.85 -10.44 7.15
C GLU A 33 12.12 -9.47 6.01
N HIS A 34 11.57 -8.27 6.08
CA HIS A 34 11.84 -7.23 5.09
C HIS A 34 12.35 -5.95 5.74
N GLY A 35 13.44 -5.44 5.20
CA GLY A 35 13.98 -4.13 5.57
C GLY A 35 13.55 -3.01 4.61
N PRO A 36 13.89 -1.76 4.95
CA PRO A 36 13.66 -0.60 4.08
C PRO A 36 14.26 -0.75 2.67
N SER A 37 15.33 -1.52 2.51
CA SER A 37 15.94 -1.81 1.21
C SER A 37 15.02 -2.65 0.30
N THR A 38 14.26 -3.59 0.85
CA THR A 38 13.28 -4.39 0.11
C THR A 38 12.12 -3.53 -0.34
N VAL A 39 11.59 -2.67 0.55
CA VAL A 39 10.55 -1.71 0.19
C VAL A 39 11.04 -0.79 -0.94
N ALA A 40 12.23 -0.21 -0.80
CA ALA A 40 12.81 0.65 -1.83
C ALA A 40 12.97 -0.05 -3.19
N ARG A 41 13.37 -1.33 -3.18
CA ARG A 41 13.48 -2.14 -4.40
C ARG A 41 12.13 -2.35 -5.06
N VAL A 42 11.11 -2.72 -4.28
CA VAL A 42 9.75 -2.94 -4.79
C VAL A 42 9.15 -1.62 -5.30
N THR A 43 9.24 -0.52 -4.55
CA THR A 43 8.74 0.80 -4.98
C THR A 43 9.37 1.19 -6.33
N ARG A 44 10.70 1.08 -6.46
CA ARG A 44 11.38 1.42 -7.74
C ARG A 44 10.93 0.52 -8.89
N ALA A 45 10.81 -0.79 -8.66
CA ALA A 45 10.38 -1.72 -9.70
C ALA A 45 8.95 -1.42 -10.16
N MET A 46 8.05 -1.15 -9.22
CA MET A 46 6.64 -0.88 -9.51
C MET A 46 6.42 0.49 -10.13
N CYS A 47 7.14 1.52 -9.68
CA CYS A 47 7.13 2.84 -10.34
C CYS A 47 7.67 2.73 -11.77
N ARG A 48 8.78 2.03 -11.99
CA ARG A 48 9.35 1.85 -13.33
C ARG A 48 8.37 1.16 -14.29
N ALA A 49 7.62 0.17 -13.82
CA ALA A 49 6.58 -0.49 -14.60
C ALA A 49 5.41 0.43 -15.00
N LYS A 50 5.35 1.64 -14.44
CA LYS A 50 4.34 2.66 -14.70
C LYS A 50 4.94 3.91 -15.37
N ASP A 51 6.18 3.85 -15.86
CA ASP A 51 6.94 5.02 -16.34
C ASP A 51 7.02 6.13 -15.28
N LEU A 52 7.18 5.72 -14.02
CA LEU A 52 7.40 6.59 -12.87
C LEU A 52 8.79 6.40 -12.26
N ASP A 53 9.37 7.49 -11.79
CA ASP A 53 10.58 7.48 -10.97
C ASP A 53 10.21 7.59 -9.49
N ALA A 54 10.67 6.60 -8.70
CA ALA A 54 10.44 6.59 -7.27
C ALA A 54 11.35 7.61 -6.56
N THR A 55 10.74 8.57 -5.87
CA THR A 55 11.46 9.54 -5.06
C THR A 55 11.88 8.95 -3.71
N ARG A 56 12.86 9.59 -3.05
CA ARG A 56 13.28 9.21 -1.70
C ARG A 56 12.12 9.30 -0.70
N ASP A 57 11.28 10.32 -0.82
CA ASP A 57 10.17 10.54 0.09
C ASP A 57 9.04 9.53 -0.15
N ALA A 58 8.76 9.17 -1.40
CA ALA A 58 7.84 8.08 -1.71
C ALA A 58 8.28 6.76 -1.05
N ILE A 59 9.56 6.40 -1.17
CA ILE A 59 10.12 5.20 -0.54
C ILE A 59 9.98 5.24 0.98
N ARG A 60 10.23 6.39 1.61
CA ARG A 60 10.08 6.57 3.06
C ARG A 60 8.63 6.42 3.51
N LEU A 61 7.70 7.05 2.79
CA LEU A 61 6.27 6.94 3.06
C LEU A 61 5.78 5.50 2.92
N PHE A 62 6.15 4.80 1.85
CA PHE A 62 5.82 3.38 1.71
C PHE A 62 6.45 2.52 2.80
N SER A 63 7.71 2.78 3.19
CA SER A 63 8.38 2.03 4.25
C SER A 63 7.76 2.24 5.63
N GLY A 64 7.23 3.44 5.89
CA GLY A 64 6.59 3.76 7.16
C GLY A 64 5.14 3.29 7.25
N PHE A 65 4.37 3.39 6.16
CA PHE A 65 2.92 3.15 6.19
C PHE A 65 2.51 1.77 5.70
N ALA A 66 3.15 1.22 4.68
CA ALA A 66 2.78 -0.10 4.17
C ALA A 66 3.30 -1.18 5.12
N ARG A 67 2.46 -2.14 5.48
CA ARG A 67 2.86 -3.24 6.37
C ARG A 67 3.91 -4.14 5.75
N THR A 68 3.82 -4.40 4.45
CA THR A 68 4.77 -5.27 3.74
C THR A 68 5.16 -4.70 2.37
N PRO A 69 6.30 -5.12 1.79
CA PRO A 69 6.63 -4.80 0.40
C PRO A 69 5.56 -5.28 -0.59
N TYR A 70 4.83 -6.35 -0.27
CA TYR A 70 3.70 -6.79 -1.10
C TYR A 70 2.58 -5.75 -1.10
N ASP A 71 2.28 -5.13 0.05
CA ASP A 71 1.27 -4.07 0.12
C ASP A 71 1.68 -2.85 -0.72
N VAL A 72 2.98 -2.54 -0.79
CA VAL A 72 3.51 -1.50 -1.69
C VAL A 72 3.28 -1.86 -3.16
N ALA A 73 3.61 -3.10 -3.55
CA ALA A 73 3.37 -3.57 -4.91
C ALA A 73 1.89 -3.55 -5.27
N HIS A 74 1.03 -3.99 -4.36
CA HIS A 74 -0.40 -3.99 -4.54
C HIS A 74 -0.95 -2.56 -4.70
N ALA A 75 -0.54 -1.64 -3.82
CA ALA A 75 -0.95 -0.24 -3.81
C ALA A 75 -0.55 0.49 -5.11
N ILE A 76 0.69 0.36 -5.55
CA ILE A 76 1.16 1.01 -6.79
C ILE A 76 0.54 0.34 -8.02
N GLY A 77 0.56 -1.00 -8.06
CA GLY A 77 0.16 -1.77 -9.23
C GLY A 77 -1.31 -1.61 -9.59
N ARG A 78 -2.20 -1.54 -8.58
CA ARG A 78 -3.66 -1.43 -8.76
C ARG A 78 -4.15 0.00 -8.96
N VAL A 79 -3.51 0.99 -8.32
CA VAL A 79 -4.02 2.36 -8.28
C VAL A 79 -3.43 3.24 -9.37
N LEU A 80 -2.13 3.09 -9.65
CA LEU A 80 -1.45 3.98 -10.59
C LEU A 80 -1.54 3.43 -12.01
N SER A 81 -1.87 4.32 -12.94
CA SER A 81 -1.78 4.05 -14.37
C SER A 81 -0.35 4.18 -14.86
N GLN A 82 -0.06 3.60 -16.02
CA GLN A 82 1.19 3.85 -16.71
C GLN A 82 1.17 5.25 -17.33
N GLU A 83 2.27 5.98 -17.20
CA GLU A 83 2.44 7.31 -17.78
C GLU A 83 2.91 7.23 -19.23
N ALA A 84 2.48 8.19 -20.05
CA ALA A 84 2.95 8.30 -21.44
C ALA A 84 4.38 8.85 -21.55
N THR A 85 4.87 9.52 -20.50
CA THR A 85 6.21 10.10 -20.46
C THR A 85 6.80 9.91 -19.08
N PRO A 86 8.07 9.45 -18.98
CA PRO A 86 8.72 9.26 -17.69
C PRO A 86 8.71 10.51 -16.82
N ARG A 87 8.29 10.36 -15.56
CA ARG A 87 8.27 11.44 -14.55
C ARG A 87 8.39 10.91 -13.13
N GLU A 88 8.66 11.78 -12.17
CA GLU A 88 8.62 11.39 -10.76
C GLU A 88 7.19 11.11 -10.26
N ILE A 89 7.08 10.18 -9.32
CA ILE A 89 5.85 9.94 -8.55
C ILE A 89 5.57 11.13 -7.62
N ARG A 90 4.33 11.61 -7.60
CA ARG A 90 3.88 12.72 -6.76
C ARG A 90 3.45 12.22 -5.39
N SER A 91 3.61 13.04 -4.35
CA SER A 91 3.16 12.71 -2.98
C SER A 91 1.65 12.43 -2.90
N SER A 92 0.85 13.09 -3.74
CA SER A 92 -0.59 12.82 -3.84
C SER A 92 -0.91 11.41 -4.36
N GLU A 93 -0.08 10.88 -5.26
CA GLU A 93 -0.21 9.53 -5.81
C GLU A 93 0.22 8.49 -4.78
N VAL A 94 1.29 8.77 -4.03
CA VAL A 94 1.69 7.93 -2.89
C VAL A 94 0.57 7.87 -1.85
N ARG A 95 -0.03 9.02 -1.49
CA ARG A 95 -1.17 9.08 -0.58
C ARG A 95 -2.34 8.25 -1.12
N LEU A 96 -2.71 8.44 -2.38
CA LEU A 96 -3.82 7.72 -3.01
C LEU A 96 -3.58 6.20 -3.05
N SER A 97 -2.35 5.78 -3.38
CA SER A 97 -1.94 4.37 -3.35
C SER A 97 -2.03 3.78 -1.94
N LEU A 98 -1.57 4.49 -0.91
CA LEU A 98 -1.71 4.03 0.47
C LEU A 98 -3.18 4.00 0.93
N ALA A 99 -3.98 4.98 0.50
CA ALA A 99 -5.41 5.05 0.82
C ALA A 99 -6.22 3.89 0.24
N SER A 100 -5.75 3.26 -0.84
CA SER A 100 -6.43 2.10 -1.43
C SER A 100 -6.22 0.81 -0.64
N LEU A 101 -5.30 0.79 0.32
CA LEU A 101 -5.05 -0.39 1.13
C LEU A 101 -6.11 -0.53 2.23
N PRO A 102 -6.62 -1.75 2.47
CA PRO A 102 -7.37 -2.04 3.69
C PRO A 102 -6.57 -1.61 4.94
N SER A 103 -7.22 -1.01 5.93
CA SER A 103 -6.55 -0.50 7.14
C SER A 103 -5.63 -1.52 7.82
N LYS A 104 -5.99 -2.82 7.82
CA LYS A 104 -5.16 -3.93 8.35
C LYS A 104 -3.81 -4.17 7.64
N ARG A 105 -3.61 -3.55 6.47
CA ARG A 105 -2.37 -3.55 5.67
C ARG A 105 -1.53 -2.28 5.84
N LEU A 106 -2.00 -1.36 6.68
CA LEU A 106 -1.24 -0.17 7.08
C LEU A 106 -0.62 -0.38 8.45
N LEU A 107 0.54 0.24 8.69
CA LEU A 107 1.23 0.40 9.98
C LEU A 107 1.29 -0.89 10.80
N GLU A 108 2.31 -1.72 10.57
CA GLU A 108 2.43 -3.07 11.14
C GLU A 108 2.20 -3.15 12.65
N ASP A 109 2.76 -2.22 13.42
CA ASP A 109 2.70 -2.22 14.89
C ASP A 109 1.59 -1.33 15.47
N ALA A 110 0.80 -0.67 14.62
CA ALA A 110 -0.27 0.22 15.09
C ALA A 110 -1.52 -0.56 15.52
N THR A 111 -2.23 -0.01 16.51
CA THR A 111 -3.54 -0.54 16.94
C THR A 111 -4.59 -0.40 15.83
N PRO A 112 -5.65 -1.23 15.83
CA PRO A 112 -6.73 -1.12 14.84
C PRO A 112 -7.34 0.29 14.77
N THR A 113 -7.49 0.96 15.92
CA THR A 113 -8.01 2.33 16.02
C THR A 113 -7.11 3.33 15.31
N VAL A 114 -5.79 3.27 15.53
CA VAL A 114 -4.83 4.15 14.86
C VAL A 114 -4.84 3.91 13.35
N ARG A 115 -4.87 2.64 12.91
CA ARG A 115 -4.96 2.31 11.48
C ARG A 115 -6.24 2.83 10.84
N ALA A 116 -7.38 2.75 11.55
CA ALA A 116 -8.64 3.30 11.06
C ALA A 116 -8.53 4.82 10.87
N MET A 117 -8.00 5.55 11.86
CA MET A 117 -7.77 6.99 11.75
C MET A 117 -6.88 7.35 10.56
N ILE A 118 -5.74 6.68 10.41
CA ILE A 118 -4.79 6.93 9.32
C ILE A 118 -5.37 6.58 7.95
N SER A 119 -6.07 5.45 7.85
CA SER A 119 -6.76 5.06 6.61
C SER A 119 -7.78 6.12 6.19
N THR A 120 -8.55 6.66 7.14
CA THR A 120 -9.52 7.72 6.89
C THR A 120 -8.86 9.02 6.44
N LEU A 121 -7.72 9.40 7.06
CA LEU A 121 -6.98 10.61 6.69
C LEU A 121 -6.33 10.50 5.32
N LEU A 122 -5.75 9.33 4.98
CA LEU A 122 -5.17 9.09 3.65
C LEU A 122 -6.23 9.17 2.54
N ALA A 123 -7.47 8.77 2.83
CA ALA A 123 -8.58 8.78 1.89
C ALA A 123 -9.14 10.18 1.57
N THR A 124 -8.70 11.23 2.29
CA THR A 124 -9.13 12.61 2.07
C THR A 124 -7.94 13.52 1.75
N ASN A 125 -8.20 14.61 1.04
CA ASN A 125 -7.26 15.72 0.86
C ASN A 125 -7.69 16.98 1.64
N LEU A 126 -8.71 16.85 2.48
CA LEU A 126 -9.26 17.92 3.31
C LEU A 126 -8.94 17.67 4.79
N SER A 127 -8.79 18.74 5.56
CA SER A 127 -8.76 18.70 7.02
C SER A 127 -10.09 18.14 7.55
N LEU A 128 -10.01 17.30 8.58
CA LEU A 128 -11.18 16.76 9.27
C LEU A 128 -11.20 17.27 10.71
N SER A 129 -12.37 17.67 11.19
CA SER A 129 -12.58 17.82 12.63
C SER A 129 -12.47 16.46 13.33
N LYS A 130 -12.24 16.48 14.65
CA LYS A 130 -12.17 15.26 15.47
C LYS A 130 -13.45 14.43 15.39
N THR A 131 -14.61 15.10 15.24
CA THR A 131 -15.91 14.46 15.10
C THR A 131 -16.06 13.79 13.75
N GLU A 132 -15.72 14.48 12.65
CA GLU A 132 -15.76 13.89 11.30
C GLU A 132 -14.77 12.74 11.15
N LEU A 133 -13.58 12.85 11.74
CA LEU A 133 -12.61 11.77 11.76
C LEU A 133 -13.17 10.54 12.49
N ALA A 134 -13.79 10.74 13.66
CA ALA A 134 -14.40 9.66 14.43
C ALA A 134 -15.51 8.95 13.63
N GLU A 135 -16.42 9.73 13.05
CA GLU A 135 -17.53 9.22 12.24
C GLU A 135 -17.04 8.44 11.03
N LYS A 136 -16.16 9.03 10.21
CA LYS A 136 -15.63 8.39 8.99
C LYS A 136 -14.74 7.18 9.28
N ALA A 137 -14.06 7.15 10.43
CA ALA A 137 -13.25 6.01 10.84
C ALA A 137 -14.06 4.91 11.58
N GLY A 138 -15.34 5.17 11.89
CA GLY A 138 -16.18 4.23 12.64
C GLY A 138 -15.71 4.00 14.08
N ILE A 139 -15.17 5.03 14.73
CA ILE A 139 -14.64 4.97 16.10
C ILE A 139 -15.26 6.07 16.97
N SER A 140 -15.05 6.00 18.29
CA SER A 140 -15.53 7.05 19.19
C SER A 140 -14.69 8.33 19.09
N THR A 141 -15.30 9.50 19.29
CA THR A 141 -14.55 10.77 19.41
C THR A 141 -13.55 10.73 20.57
N GLN A 142 -13.84 9.96 21.62
CA GLN A 142 -12.89 9.78 22.72
C GLN A 142 -11.64 8.99 22.28
N SER A 143 -11.81 7.97 21.43
CA SER A 143 -10.69 7.24 20.83
C SER A 143 -9.80 8.16 20.01
N VAL A 144 -10.38 9.08 19.23
CA VAL A 144 -9.63 10.11 18.50
C VAL A 144 -8.83 10.97 19.48
N ARG A 145 -9.46 11.50 20.55
CA ARG A 145 -8.77 12.31 21.57
C ARG A 145 -7.62 11.57 22.25
N ASN A 146 -7.78 10.27 22.49
CA ASN A 146 -6.76 9.46 23.15
C ASN A 146 -5.52 9.22 22.26
N HIS A 147 -5.71 9.05 20.94
CA HIS A 147 -4.61 8.69 20.03
C HIS A 147 -4.03 9.86 19.24
N LEU A 148 -4.77 10.97 19.07
CA LEU A 148 -4.32 12.12 18.31
C LEU A 148 -2.99 12.72 18.81
N PRO A 149 -2.76 12.88 20.14
CA PRO A 149 -1.48 13.42 20.62
C PRO A 149 -0.27 12.60 20.18
N THR A 150 -0.38 11.27 20.14
CA THR A 150 0.69 10.40 19.66
C THR A 150 0.92 10.59 18.16
N LEU A 151 -0.15 10.71 17.36
CA LEU A 151 -0.03 10.94 15.92
C LEU A 151 0.64 12.29 15.61
N VAL A 152 0.31 13.34 16.36
CA VAL A 152 0.94 14.66 16.26
C VAL A 152 2.40 14.60 16.68
N ALA A 153 2.71 13.94 17.80
CA ALA A 153 4.09 13.79 18.28
C ALA A 153 5.00 13.03 17.28
N MET A 154 4.43 12.09 16.51
CA MET A 154 5.14 11.39 15.45
C MET A 154 5.25 12.18 14.14
N GLY A 155 4.66 13.38 14.06
CA GLY A 155 4.64 14.21 12.85
C GLY A 155 3.81 13.62 11.71
N VAL A 156 2.87 12.74 12.02
CA VAL A 156 2.02 12.07 11.01
C VAL A 156 0.82 12.94 10.64
N VAL A 157 0.35 13.77 11.59
CA VAL A 157 -0.77 14.68 11.42
C VAL A 157 -0.46 15.99 12.14
N ASP A 158 -1.05 17.08 11.66
CA ASP A 158 -1.04 18.37 12.34
C ASP A 158 -2.43 18.66 12.92
N GLU A 159 -2.47 19.26 14.11
CA GLU A 159 -3.68 19.83 14.68
C GLU A 159 -3.68 21.34 14.41
N THR A 160 -4.64 21.80 13.60
CA THR A 160 -4.78 23.19 13.12
C THR A 160 -5.96 23.89 13.74
#